data_AF-A0A1B6CLP7-F1
#
_entry.id   AF-A0A1B6CLP7-F1
#
_cell.length_a   1.000
_cell.length_b   1.000
_cell.length_c   1.000
_cell.angle_alpha   90.00
_cell.angle_beta   90.00
_cell.angle_gamma   90.00
#
_symmetry.space_group_name_H-M   'P 1'
#
loop_
_entity.id
_entity.type
_entity.pdbx_description
1 polymer ?
#
loop_
_entity_poly.entity_id
_entity_poly.type
_entity_poly.pdbx_seq_one_letter_code
_entity_poly.pdbx_strand_id
1 'polypeptide(L)'
;MSTIQKNEQGCTKGYAFLEYASPTNAQDAVNSVSYKLDKQHTILVNSYSDFKKYAEIPDSWEAPKPQPYQDPGDIYHYLMDPDAYDQYAVLRMFVDKSEPKSETKSEPKIIHNNIQIWQNTIPEATLVEDRNDWNQSQHTIVWSPLGTYIATFHLLGVILWSGPNFENNTRKKFNHPDVKFIDFSPCEKYLVTYTPQTNKEQEKIIIWDIRTEQEKRSFQLGGNCYPWPAFHWSKDDKYFARISVDTLSIFETPSFNLLGKKKGTVVKGIRDFSWSPTDNILAYWVAEDKDVPARVVLLEIPSRNEIRANNLFSVADCKMHWQKSGDYLCVKVDRYIKSKKEKEGEVKYSGMYYNFEIFHMREKNIPVDCEEIREPIHAFAWEPIGSKFAIIHGESPNLSVSFYGVKSGQKPTLLKRLEKRVCNALFWSPMGQFIVLVDMRAGILAFVDTNDFTIMNSTEHFSLTHVDWDPTGRYVVTSVSVRYNKIDAGYFMWTFQGKIIRRVNFEGFSSFTWRPRPPTPLTLEQQKEIKKNLKKYSSQFESKDRMRVNKASKELIEKRKQLMKEFEDIRKEQLEVWQKQKSQRILLRNNIDTDDLAADTMNVEEEYVEFFLKEEVIVLE
;
A
#
# COMPACT_ATOMS: atom_id res chain seq x y z
N MET A 1 8.37 5.58 -60.44
CA MET A 1 9.31 4.79 -61.27
C MET A 1 10.50 4.36 -60.41
N SER A 2 11.22 3.30 -60.79
CA SER A 2 12.47 2.93 -60.12
C SER A 2 13.64 3.01 -61.09
N THR A 3 14.70 3.73 -60.69
CA THR A 3 15.89 3.94 -61.53
C THR A 3 17.12 3.43 -60.79
N ILE A 4 17.63 2.27 -61.23
CA ILE A 4 18.87 1.68 -60.71
C ILE A 4 20.04 2.33 -61.42
N GLN A 5 20.94 2.93 -60.65
CA GLN A 5 22.10 3.61 -61.22
C GLN A 5 23.21 2.61 -61.52
N LYS A 6 23.79 2.70 -62.73
CA LYS A 6 24.90 1.86 -63.20
C LYS A 6 26.15 2.71 -63.45
N ASN A 7 27.32 2.11 -63.26
CA ASN A 7 28.63 2.67 -63.64
C ASN A 7 28.84 2.60 -65.17
N GLU A 8 29.86 3.30 -65.66
CA GLU A 8 30.26 3.28 -67.10
C GLU A 8 30.60 1.87 -67.60
N GLN A 9 30.94 0.94 -66.69
CA GLN A 9 31.20 -0.47 -66.96
C GLN A 9 29.94 -1.37 -66.87
N GLY A 10 28.76 -0.80 -66.64
CA GLY A 10 27.47 -1.53 -66.58
C GLY A 10 27.12 -2.17 -65.23
N CYS A 11 28.00 -2.12 -64.22
CA CYS A 11 27.72 -2.61 -62.86
C CYS A 11 26.86 -1.64 -62.04
N THR A 12 26.08 -2.12 -61.06
CA THR A 12 25.22 -1.27 -60.21
C THR A 12 26.03 -0.44 -59.20
N LYS A 13 25.61 0.80 -58.94
CA LYS A 13 26.25 1.73 -57.99
C LYS A 13 25.88 1.47 -56.51
N GLY A 14 25.11 0.43 -56.22
CA GLY A 14 24.65 0.11 -54.86
C GLY A 14 23.50 0.97 -54.33
N TYR A 15 22.97 1.90 -55.13
CA TYR A 15 21.77 2.69 -54.80
C TYR A 15 20.81 2.79 -55.99
N ALA A 16 19.54 3.06 -55.69
CA ALA A 16 18.48 3.27 -56.68
C ALA A 16 17.56 4.39 -56.21
N PHE A 17 16.98 5.11 -57.17
CA PHE A 17 15.93 6.11 -56.88
C PHE A 17 14.57 5.47 -57.06
N LEU A 18 13.70 5.68 -56.07
CA LEU A 18 12.31 5.23 -56.07
C LEU A 18 11.41 6.46 -56.05
N GLU A 19 10.64 6.64 -57.10
CA GLU A 19 9.66 7.72 -57.22
C GLU A 19 8.26 7.16 -57.01
N TYR A 20 7.55 7.73 -56.05
CA TYR A 20 6.14 7.46 -55.77
C TYR A 20 5.25 8.51 -56.45
N ALA A 21 4.02 8.11 -56.79
CA ALA A 21 3.04 9.03 -57.39
C ALA A 21 2.56 10.11 -56.41
N SER A 22 2.63 9.87 -55.10
CA SER A 22 2.27 10.83 -54.05
C SER A 22 3.45 11.08 -53.10
N PRO A 23 3.70 12.34 -52.67
CA PRO A 23 4.74 12.66 -51.71
C PRO A 23 4.51 12.00 -50.33
N THR A 24 3.25 11.81 -49.91
CA THR A 24 2.92 11.13 -48.65
C THR A 24 3.41 9.68 -48.65
N ASN A 25 3.21 8.97 -49.76
CA ASN A 25 3.63 7.57 -49.88
C ASN A 25 5.16 7.42 -49.88
N ALA A 26 5.89 8.42 -50.39
CA ALA A 26 7.34 8.45 -50.31
C ALA A 26 7.83 8.66 -48.87
N GLN A 27 7.17 9.53 -48.10
CA GLN A 27 7.47 9.72 -46.67
C GLN A 27 7.17 8.47 -45.85
N ASP A 28 6.04 7.80 -46.11
CA ASP A 28 5.68 6.55 -45.46
C ASP A 28 6.69 5.43 -45.79
N ALA A 29 7.18 5.37 -47.02
CA ALA A 29 8.20 4.41 -47.43
C ALA A 29 9.56 4.63 -46.73
N VAL A 30 9.97 5.89 -46.53
CA VAL A 30 11.20 6.22 -45.76
C VAL A 30 11.07 5.79 -44.30
N ASN A 31 9.91 5.99 -43.69
CA ASN A 31 9.70 5.66 -42.27
C ASN A 31 9.55 4.15 -42.00
N SER A 32 9.15 3.36 -43.01
CA SER A 32 8.79 1.95 -42.83
C SER A 32 9.85 0.95 -43.30
N VAL A 33 10.77 1.34 -44.21
CA VAL A 33 11.65 0.38 -44.90
C VAL A 33 13.09 0.45 -44.39
N SER A 34 13.38 -0.36 -43.37
CA SER A 34 14.74 -0.86 -43.10
C SER A 34 14.70 -2.38 -43.13
N TYR A 35 15.02 -2.96 -44.29
CA TYR A 35 14.88 -4.41 -44.52
C TYR A 35 16.20 -5.04 -44.94
N LYS A 36 16.54 -6.20 -44.35
CA LYS A 36 17.71 -6.99 -44.75
C LYS A 36 17.36 -7.83 -45.98
N LEU A 37 18.04 -7.60 -47.10
CA LEU A 37 17.86 -8.39 -48.32
C LEU A 37 18.53 -9.76 -48.20
N ASP A 38 19.75 -9.79 -47.67
CA ASP A 38 20.52 -11.02 -47.44
C ASP A 38 21.42 -10.86 -46.20
N LYS A 39 22.37 -11.78 -45.98
CA LYS A 39 23.29 -11.73 -44.83
C LYS A 39 24.26 -10.55 -44.87
N GLN A 40 24.51 -9.96 -46.03
CA GLN A 40 25.52 -8.91 -46.27
C GLN A 40 24.91 -7.53 -46.56
N HIS A 41 23.67 -7.47 -47.06
CA HIS A 41 23.04 -6.25 -47.57
C HIS A 41 21.77 -5.89 -46.80
N THR A 42 21.72 -4.65 -46.31
CA THR A 42 20.53 -4.04 -45.70
C THR A 42 20.11 -2.85 -46.55
N ILE A 43 18.84 -2.81 -46.96
CA ILE A 43 18.27 -1.64 -47.64
C ILE A 43 18.06 -0.56 -46.58
N LEU A 44 18.66 0.59 -46.84
CA LEU A 44 18.41 1.83 -46.12
C LEU A 44 17.72 2.79 -47.09
N VAL A 45 16.57 3.32 -46.69
CA VAL A 45 15.80 4.27 -47.50
C VAL A 45 15.92 5.64 -46.84
N ASN A 46 16.38 6.63 -47.60
CA ASN A 46 16.47 8.02 -47.16
C ASN A 46 15.69 8.91 -48.13
N SER A 47 15.24 10.08 -47.67
CA SER A 47 14.64 11.06 -48.56
C SER A 47 15.73 11.69 -49.42
N TYR A 48 15.44 11.93 -50.71
CA TYR A 48 16.39 12.66 -51.56
C TYR A 48 16.68 14.05 -50.96
N SER A 49 15.70 14.71 -50.36
CA SER A 49 15.87 16.04 -49.75
C SER A 49 16.80 16.05 -48.52
N ASP A 50 17.15 14.90 -47.96
CA ASP A 50 18.03 14.83 -46.78
C ASP A 50 19.44 15.34 -47.06
N PHE A 51 19.90 15.34 -48.33
CA PHE A 51 21.21 15.92 -48.65
C PHE A 51 21.30 17.39 -48.24
N LYS A 52 20.21 18.16 -48.34
CA LYS A 52 20.16 19.56 -47.89
C LYS A 52 20.27 19.66 -46.39
N LYS A 53 19.56 18.80 -45.66
CA LYS A 53 19.63 18.73 -44.19
C LYS A 53 21.04 18.43 -43.69
N TYR A 54 21.77 17.54 -44.36
CA TYR A 54 23.15 17.22 -44.00
C TYR A 54 24.16 18.28 -44.49
N ALA A 55 23.84 19.01 -45.57
CA ALA A 55 24.65 20.13 -46.05
C ALA A 55 24.45 21.41 -45.21
N GLU A 56 23.30 21.56 -44.56
CA GLU A 56 22.92 22.70 -43.70
C GLU A 56 23.11 22.39 -42.20
N ILE A 57 23.97 21.42 -41.84
CA ILE A 57 24.33 21.22 -40.43
C ILE A 57 25.20 22.42 -40.01
N PRO A 58 24.83 23.19 -38.96
CA PRO A 58 25.67 24.26 -38.46
C PRO A 58 27.00 23.70 -37.95
N ASP A 59 28.12 24.28 -38.40
CA ASP A 59 29.49 23.86 -38.01
C ASP A 59 29.74 23.97 -36.50
N SER A 60 28.97 24.80 -35.79
CA SER A 60 29.05 24.99 -34.35
C SER A 60 27.97 24.16 -33.63
N TRP A 61 28.39 23.04 -33.04
CA TRP A 61 27.56 22.31 -32.08
C TRP A 61 27.45 23.08 -30.76
N GLU A 62 26.26 23.59 -30.45
CA GLU A 62 25.96 24.09 -29.11
C GLU A 62 25.42 22.96 -28.25
N ALA A 63 26.09 22.70 -27.11
CA ALA A 63 25.58 21.75 -26.15
C ALA A 63 24.19 22.22 -25.65
N PRO A 64 23.19 21.33 -25.59
CA PRO A 64 21.87 21.69 -25.10
C PRO A 64 21.99 22.28 -23.69
N LYS A 65 21.39 23.44 -23.48
CA LYS A 65 21.43 24.10 -22.18
C LYS A 65 20.74 23.19 -21.16
N PRO A 66 21.39 22.88 -20.01
CA PRO A 66 20.74 22.12 -18.96
C PRO A 66 19.48 22.86 -18.53
N GLN A 67 18.37 22.13 -18.35
CA GLN A 67 17.14 22.72 -17.86
C GLN A 67 17.42 23.41 -16.51
N PRO A 68 16.92 24.64 -16.29
CA PRO A 68 17.11 25.33 -15.03
C PRO A 68 16.49 24.49 -13.91
N TYR A 69 17.25 24.28 -12.83
CA TYR A 69 16.78 23.55 -11.66
C TYR A 69 15.60 24.29 -11.04
N GLN A 70 14.43 23.65 -11.03
CA GLN A 70 13.29 24.12 -10.25
C GLN A 70 13.42 23.51 -8.86
N ASP A 71 13.53 24.37 -7.85
CA ASP A 71 13.54 23.93 -6.46
C ASP A 71 12.15 23.37 -6.10
N PRO A 72 12.03 22.06 -5.81
CA PRO A 72 10.75 21.47 -5.43
C PRO A 72 10.31 21.88 -4.02
N GLY A 73 11.09 22.70 -3.32
CA GLY A 73 10.88 23.05 -1.92
C GLY A 73 11.26 21.91 -0.98
N ASP A 74 10.89 22.06 0.29
CA ASP A 74 11.18 21.04 1.30
C ASP A 74 10.21 19.86 1.19
N ILE A 75 10.66 18.80 0.52
CA ILE A 75 9.94 17.52 0.39
C ILE A 75 9.75 16.81 1.74
N TYR A 76 10.56 17.15 2.74
CA TYR A 76 10.50 16.61 4.10
C TYR A 76 9.81 17.57 5.09
N HIS A 77 9.11 18.60 4.60
CA HIS A 77 8.41 19.59 5.42
C HIS A 77 7.52 18.95 6.50
N TYR A 78 6.85 17.85 6.18
CA TYR A 78 5.98 17.14 7.12
C TYR A 78 6.71 16.55 8.34
N LEU A 79 8.03 16.31 8.24
CA LEU A 79 8.87 15.86 9.35
C LEU A 79 9.34 17.01 10.24
N MET A 80 9.28 18.24 9.74
CA MET A 80 9.67 19.46 10.47
C MET A 80 8.58 19.95 11.43
N ASP A 81 7.43 19.27 11.46
CA ASP A 81 6.36 19.59 12.41
C ASP A 81 6.86 19.43 13.87
N PRO A 82 6.76 20.48 14.70
CA PRO A 82 7.33 20.48 16.06
C PRO A 82 6.65 19.48 17.00
N ASP A 83 5.43 19.05 16.67
CA ASP A 83 4.62 18.12 17.45
C ASP A 83 4.61 16.70 16.86
N ALA A 84 5.31 16.52 15.73
CA ALA A 84 5.48 15.25 15.03
C ALA A 84 4.15 14.54 14.74
N TYR A 85 3.11 15.29 14.39
CA TYR A 85 1.82 14.73 14.00
C TYR A 85 1.91 13.91 12.72
N ASP A 86 1.33 12.71 12.76
CA ASP A 86 1.31 11.81 11.62
C ASP A 86 0.29 12.29 10.58
N GLN A 87 0.63 12.15 9.31
CA GLN A 87 -0.26 12.47 8.20
C GLN A 87 -0.84 11.19 7.62
N TYR A 88 -2.06 11.29 7.09
CA TYR A 88 -2.72 10.18 6.41
C TYR A 88 -3.53 10.68 5.23
N ALA A 89 -3.76 9.80 4.26
CA ALA A 89 -4.62 10.07 3.13
C ALA A 89 -5.90 9.24 3.22
N VAL A 90 -7.01 9.91 2.90
CA VAL A 90 -8.34 9.31 2.78
C VAL A 90 -8.77 9.44 1.32
N LEU A 91 -9.12 8.31 0.71
CA LEU A 91 -9.69 8.25 -0.63
C LEU A 91 -11.20 8.01 -0.51
N ARG A 92 -11.97 8.90 -1.12
CA ARG A 92 -13.41 8.77 -1.33
C ARG A 92 -13.68 8.50 -2.81
N MET A 93 -14.54 7.53 -3.10
CA MET A 93 -14.94 7.14 -4.44
C MET A 93 -16.46 7.05 -4.53
N PHE A 94 -17.02 7.74 -5.51
CA PHE A 94 -18.44 7.70 -5.83
C PHE A 94 -18.66 6.93 -7.13
N VAL A 95 -19.39 5.82 -7.02
CA VAL A 95 -19.66 4.89 -8.13
C VAL A 95 -21.10 5.07 -8.59
N ASP A 96 -21.32 5.06 -9.91
CA ASP A 96 -22.66 5.19 -10.49
C ASP A 96 -23.56 4.01 -10.09
N LYS A 97 -24.79 4.34 -9.69
CA LYS A 97 -25.81 3.38 -9.25
C LYS A 97 -26.68 2.89 -10.42
N SER A 98 -26.56 3.50 -11.61
CA SER A 98 -27.52 3.35 -12.71
C SER A 98 -27.17 2.30 -13.77
N GLU A 99 -25.95 1.76 -13.80
CA GLU A 99 -25.63 0.67 -14.75
C GLU A 99 -25.98 -0.71 -14.15
N PRO A 100 -26.83 -1.51 -14.81
CA PRO A 100 -27.02 -2.90 -14.42
C PRO A 100 -25.70 -3.64 -14.60
N LYS A 101 -25.38 -4.54 -13.65
CA LYS A 101 -24.30 -5.51 -13.76
C LYS A 101 -24.51 -6.34 -15.04
N SER A 102 -24.01 -5.89 -16.18
CA SER A 102 -23.96 -6.73 -17.38
C SER A 102 -23.07 -7.94 -17.05
N GLU A 103 -23.45 -9.14 -17.50
CA GLU A 103 -22.68 -10.39 -17.33
C GLU A 103 -21.29 -10.32 -17.98
N THR A 104 -21.05 -9.33 -18.83
CA THR A 104 -19.73 -8.92 -19.28
C THR A 104 -19.01 -8.14 -18.19
N LYS A 105 -17.81 -8.61 -17.81
CA LYS A 105 -16.87 -8.03 -16.82
C LYS A 105 -16.39 -6.61 -17.19
N SER A 106 -17.26 -5.64 -17.44
CA SER A 106 -16.88 -4.23 -17.54
C SER A 106 -16.76 -3.65 -16.13
N GLU A 107 -15.58 -3.10 -15.83
CA GLU A 107 -15.28 -2.46 -14.55
C GLU A 107 -16.24 -1.28 -14.31
N PRO A 108 -16.79 -1.08 -13.09
CA PRO A 108 -17.85 -0.10 -12.83
C PRO A 108 -17.37 1.34 -13.03
N LYS A 109 -18.01 2.12 -13.90
CA LYS A 109 -17.55 3.49 -14.22
C LYS A 109 -17.56 4.40 -12.98
N ILE A 110 -16.42 5.03 -12.68
CA ILE A 110 -16.31 6.04 -11.61
C ILE A 110 -17.03 7.31 -12.07
N ILE A 111 -17.86 7.90 -11.20
CA ILE A 111 -18.42 9.24 -11.44
C ILE A 111 -17.43 10.30 -10.96
N HIS A 112 -16.92 10.15 -9.73
CA HIS A 112 -16.07 11.13 -9.08
C HIS A 112 -15.18 10.46 -8.04
N ASN A 113 -13.96 10.99 -7.84
CA ASN A 113 -13.20 10.69 -6.63
C ASN A 113 -12.69 11.93 -5.94
N ASN A 114 -12.38 11.76 -4.67
CA ASN A 114 -11.90 12.83 -3.84
C ASN A 114 -10.82 12.28 -2.91
N ILE A 115 -9.66 12.93 -2.93
CA ILE A 115 -8.52 12.56 -2.11
C ILE A 115 -8.27 13.69 -1.13
N GLN A 116 -8.27 13.34 0.16
CA GLN A 116 -7.99 14.27 1.25
C GLN A 116 -6.74 13.83 1.99
N ILE A 117 -5.84 14.77 2.23
CA ILE A 117 -4.66 14.59 3.06
C ILE A 117 -4.91 15.31 4.37
N TRP A 118 -4.81 14.56 5.46
CA TRP A 118 -5.10 15.03 6.79
C TRP A 118 -3.84 14.97 7.65
N GLN A 119 -3.70 15.94 8.53
CA GLN A 119 -2.74 15.91 9.62
C GLN A 119 -3.46 15.53 10.91
N ASN A 120 -2.92 14.55 11.64
CA ASN A 120 -3.54 14.03 12.86
C ASN A 120 -3.32 14.95 14.09
N THR A 121 -3.58 16.25 13.93
CA THR A 121 -3.54 17.25 15.00
C THR A 121 -4.57 16.94 16.08
N ILE A 122 -4.31 17.40 17.31
CA ILE A 122 -5.22 17.23 18.45
C ILE A 122 -5.81 18.60 18.81
N PRO A 123 -7.13 18.72 19.04
CA PRO A 123 -8.11 17.62 19.17
C PRO A 123 -8.71 17.13 17.84
N GLU A 124 -8.88 17.99 16.85
CA GLU A 124 -9.45 17.65 15.55
C GLU A 124 -8.34 17.59 14.49
N ALA A 125 -8.49 16.66 13.53
CA ALA A 125 -7.55 16.58 12.41
C ALA A 125 -7.66 17.83 11.53
N THR A 126 -6.51 18.34 11.10
CA THR A 126 -6.43 19.47 10.18
C THR A 126 -6.38 18.94 8.76
N LEU A 127 -7.26 19.45 7.90
CA LEU A 127 -7.25 19.15 6.47
C LEU A 127 -6.08 19.92 5.84
N VAL A 128 -5.13 19.21 5.26
CA VAL A 128 -3.97 19.80 4.59
C VAL A 128 -4.32 20.09 3.14
N GLU A 129 -4.83 19.09 2.43
CA GLU A 129 -5.21 19.22 1.02
C GLU A 129 -6.50 18.44 0.76
N ASP A 130 -7.34 19.01 -0.10
CA ASP A 130 -8.58 18.40 -0.57
C ASP A 130 -8.69 18.57 -2.08
N ARG A 131 -8.63 17.46 -2.81
CA ARG A 131 -8.64 17.48 -4.28
C ARG A 131 -9.63 16.48 -4.86
N ASN A 132 -10.50 17.04 -5.69
CA ASN A 132 -11.45 16.32 -6.51
C ASN A 132 -10.79 15.81 -7.79
N ASP A 133 -11.17 14.60 -8.21
CA ASP A 133 -10.72 13.90 -9.42
C ASP A 133 -9.19 13.82 -9.59
N TRP A 134 -8.48 13.72 -8.47
CA TRP A 134 -7.02 13.73 -8.45
C TRP A 134 -6.41 12.40 -8.92
N ASN A 135 -7.20 11.32 -8.86
CA ASN A 135 -6.92 10.03 -9.48
C ASN A 135 -7.96 9.81 -10.60
N GLN A 136 -7.61 9.19 -11.72
CA GLN A 136 -8.60 8.89 -12.78
C GLN A 136 -8.92 7.41 -12.87
N SER A 137 -8.27 6.59 -12.04
CA SER A 137 -8.50 5.14 -11.98
C SER A 137 -9.28 4.72 -10.72
N GLN A 138 -9.76 3.48 -10.74
CA GLN A 138 -10.33 2.80 -9.56
C GLN A 138 -9.26 2.30 -8.59
N HIS A 139 -7.98 2.41 -8.93
CA HIS A 139 -6.92 1.94 -8.07
C HIS A 139 -6.76 2.84 -6.85
N THR A 140 -6.34 2.25 -5.74
CA THR A 140 -6.07 2.98 -4.51
C THR A 140 -4.80 3.83 -4.68
N ILE A 141 -4.74 4.96 -3.98
CA ILE A 141 -3.50 5.74 -3.88
C ILE A 141 -2.39 4.94 -3.19
N VAL A 142 -1.13 5.22 -3.54
CA VAL A 142 0.01 4.54 -2.94
C VAL A 142 1.02 5.58 -2.49
N TRP A 143 1.37 5.55 -1.21
CA TRP A 143 2.50 6.32 -0.70
C TRP A 143 3.82 5.64 -1.05
N SER A 144 4.84 6.44 -1.30
CA SER A 144 6.20 5.91 -1.42
C SER A 144 6.72 5.42 -0.06
N PRO A 145 7.70 4.50 -0.01
CA PRO A 145 8.16 3.85 1.22
C PRO A 145 8.65 4.80 2.32
N LEU A 146 9.20 5.97 1.97
CA LEU A 146 9.63 6.99 2.93
C LEU A 146 8.60 8.13 3.06
N GLY A 147 7.44 8.01 2.42
CA GLY A 147 6.36 9.00 2.45
C GLY A 147 6.69 10.31 1.74
N THR A 148 7.74 10.39 0.93
CA THR A 148 8.11 11.61 0.19
C THR A 148 7.11 11.91 -0.93
N TYR A 149 6.62 10.87 -1.61
CA TYR A 149 5.73 10.96 -2.75
C TYR A 149 4.40 10.27 -2.49
N ILE A 150 3.35 10.78 -3.10
CA ILE A 150 2.07 10.07 -3.27
C ILE A 150 1.84 9.82 -4.76
N ALA A 151 1.49 8.57 -5.10
CA ALA A 151 1.22 8.18 -6.46
C ALA A 151 -0.28 8.17 -6.77
N THR A 152 -0.61 8.74 -7.93
CA THR A 152 -1.95 8.75 -8.50
C THR A 152 -1.93 8.14 -9.89
N PHE A 153 -3.02 7.47 -10.26
CA PHE A 153 -3.12 6.73 -11.50
C PHE A 153 -4.00 7.49 -12.49
N HIS A 154 -3.52 7.64 -13.72
CA HIS A 154 -4.20 8.33 -14.81
C HIS A 154 -4.20 7.46 -16.06
N LEU A 155 -5.09 7.74 -17.02
CA LEU A 155 -5.20 6.95 -18.26
C LEU A 155 -3.89 6.96 -19.07
N LEU A 156 -3.20 8.09 -19.10
CA LEU A 156 -1.91 8.26 -19.79
C LEU A 156 -0.72 7.71 -18.98
N GLY A 157 -0.90 7.51 -17.67
CA GLY A 157 0.10 6.92 -16.80
C GLY A 157 0.08 7.41 -15.36
N VAL A 158 1.22 7.36 -14.69
CA VAL A 158 1.31 7.57 -13.25
C VAL A 158 1.90 8.94 -12.96
N ILE A 159 1.33 9.65 -11.99
CA ILE A 159 1.86 10.93 -11.52
C ILE A 159 2.23 10.79 -10.05
N LEU A 160 3.48 11.15 -9.73
CA LEU A 160 3.98 11.29 -8.37
C LEU A 160 3.89 12.75 -7.94
N TRP A 161 3.36 12.99 -6.75
CA TRP A 161 3.23 14.32 -6.17
C TRP A 161 4.09 14.44 -4.91
N SER A 162 4.71 15.59 -4.70
CA SER A 162 5.58 15.86 -3.54
C SER A 162 5.45 17.31 -3.06
N GLY A 163 6.09 17.62 -1.92
CA GLY A 163 6.04 18.94 -1.30
C GLY A 163 4.85 19.13 -0.35
N PRO A 164 4.75 20.31 0.30
CA PRO A 164 3.76 20.57 1.35
C PRO A 164 2.32 20.60 0.82
N ASN A 165 2.11 21.22 -0.34
CA ASN A 165 0.80 21.42 -0.95
C ASN A 165 0.58 20.52 -2.18
N PHE A 166 1.48 19.57 -2.47
CA PHE A 166 1.38 18.67 -3.63
C PHE A 166 1.13 19.41 -4.96
N GLU A 167 1.87 20.49 -5.20
CA GLU A 167 1.64 21.40 -6.32
C GLU A 167 2.02 20.80 -7.70
N ASN A 168 1.61 21.49 -8.78
CA ASN A 168 1.87 21.03 -10.15
C ASN A 168 3.32 21.17 -10.60
N ASN A 169 4.12 22.01 -9.93
CA ASN A 169 5.56 22.22 -10.15
C ASN A 169 6.41 21.06 -9.58
N THR A 170 5.95 20.38 -8.53
CA THR A 170 6.65 19.28 -7.87
C THR A 170 6.22 17.89 -8.36
N ARG A 171 5.32 17.83 -9.35
CA ARG A 171 4.79 16.58 -9.89
C ARG A 171 5.75 15.96 -10.90
N LYS A 172 5.88 14.63 -10.85
CA LYS A 172 6.67 13.85 -11.81
C LYS A 172 5.76 12.94 -12.62
N LYS A 173 5.92 12.92 -13.93
CA LYS A 173 5.00 12.22 -14.84
C LYS A 173 5.69 11.02 -15.48
N PHE A 174 5.06 9.86 -15.38
CA PHE A 174 5.53 8.62 -15.98
C PHE A 174 4.52 8.15 -17.02
N ASN A 175 4.88 8.33 -18.29
CA ASN A 175 4.01 8.02 -19.43
C ASN A 175 3.97 6.50 -19.66
N HIS A 176 3.06 5.83 -18.98
CA HIS A 176 2.77 4.42 -19.15
C HIS A 176 1.25 4.22 -19.14
N PRO A 177 0.59 4.04 -20.30
CA PRO A 177 -0.86 3.93 -20.33
C PRO A 177 -1.37 2.67 -19.61
N ASP A 178 -2.58 2.78 -19.06
CA ASP A 178 -3.34 1.69 -18.43
C ASP A 178 -2.63 0.96 -17.28
N VAL A 179 -1.77 1.65 -16.54
CA VAL A 179 -1.08 1.07 -15.37
C VAL A 179 -2.10 0.73 -14.29
N LYS A 180 -2.06 -0.52 -13.83
CA LYS A 180 -2.90 -1.01 -12.71
C LYS A 180 -2.12 -1.19 -11.41
N PHE A 181 -0.82 -1.47 -11.51
CA PHE A 181 0.03 -1.74 -10.36
C PHE A 181 1.31 -0.91 -10.42
N ILE A 182 1.71 -0.40 -9.25
CA ILE A 182 2.99 0.28 -9.06
C ILE A 182 3.67 -0.21 -7.81
N ASP A 183 4.99 -0.16 -7.82
CA ASP A 183 5.84 -0.50 -6.69
C ASP A 183 7.05 0.43 -6.68
N PHE A 184 7.54 0.74 -5.49
CA PHE A 184 8.64 1.65 -5.30
C PHE A 184 9.86 0.88 -4.82
N SER A 185 11.04 1.32 -5.23
CA SER A 185 12.25 0.86 -4.58
C SER A 185 12.31 1.39 -3.12
N PRO A 186 12.83 0.61 -2.16
CA PRO A 186 12.89 0.98 -0.73
C PRO A 186 13.47 2.37 -0.42
N CYS A 187 14.45 2.84 -1.20
CA CYS A 187 15.04 4.18 -1.03
C CYS A 187 14.45 5.25 -1.99
N GLU A 188 13.32 4.99 -2.63
CA GLU A 188 12.60 5.93 -3.52
C GLU A 188 13.42 6.44 -4.72
N LYS A 189 14.37 5.63 -5.22
CA LYS A 189 15.13 5.97 -6.43
C LYS A 189 14.40 5.57 -7.70
N TYR A 190 13.66 4.46 -7.66
CA TYR A 190 13.04 3.85 -8.82
C TYR A 190 11.55 3.59 -8.60
N LEU A 191 10.78 3.76 -9.67
CA LEU A 191 9.36 3.42 -9.74
C LEU A 191 9.19 2.27 -10.73
N VAL A 192 8.54 1.20 -10.30
CA VAL A 192 8.14 0.08 -11.15
C VAL A 192 6.66 0.24 -11.47
N THR A 193 6.32 0.18 -12.74
CA THR A 193 4.93 0.29 -13.22
C THR A 193 4.58 -0.94 -14.03
N TYR A 194 3.36 -1.45 -13.85
CA TYR A 194 2.91 -2.66 -14.51
C TYR A 194 1.49 -2.52 -15.07
N THR A 195 1.37 -2.90 -16.34
CA THR A 195 0.13 -2.91 -17.10
C THR A 195 -0.21 -4.36 -17.48
N PRO A 196 -1.13 -5.02 -16.74
CA PRO A 196 -1.67 -6.31 -17.11
C PRO A 196 -2.71 -6.12 -18.22
N GLN A 197 -2.32 -6.27 -19.49
CA GLN A 197 -3.24 -6.20 -20.63
C GLN A 197 -3.49 -7.59 -21.24
N THR A 198 -4.69 -7.78 -21.81
CA THR A 198 -5.11 -9.01 -22.50
C THR A 198 -4.28 -9.29 -23.76
N ASN A 199 -3.71 -8.24 -24.37
CA ASN A 199 -2.83 -8.35 -25.52
C ASN A 199 -1.39 -8.62 -25.06
N LYS A 200 -0.89 -9.82 -25.36
CA LYS A 200 0.44 -10.33 -24.93
C LYS A 200 1.62 -9.45 -25.35
N GLU A 201 1.46 -8.62 -26.38
CA GLU A 201 2.51 -7.72 -26.89
C GLU A 201 2.62 -6.41 -26.11
N GLN A 202 1.59 -6.05 -25.32
CA GLN A 202 1.53 -4.80 -24.57
C GLN A 202 1.70 -5.00 -23.05
N GLU A 203 1.76 -6.25 -22.58
CA GLU A 203 2.07 -6.59 -21.18
C GLU A 203 3.55 -6.30 -20.88
N LYS A 204 3.80 -5.12 -20.30
CA LYS A 204 5.14 -4.64 -19.98
C LYS A 204 5.24 -4.16 -18.54
N ILE A 205 6.37 -4.46 -17.92
CA ILE A 205 6.82 -3.82 -16.68
C ILE A 205 7.89 -2.80 -17.06
N ILE A 206 7.73 -1.56 -16.62
CA ILE A 206 8.71 -0.50 -16.87
C ILE A 206 9.27 -0.02 -15.54
N ILE A 207 10.60 0.08 -15.48
CA ILE A 207 11.34 0.67 -14.37
C ILE A 207 11.79 2.07 -14.78
N TRP A 208 11.36 3.05 -13.98
CA TRP A 208 11.63 4.47 -14.15
C TRP A 208 12.59 4.95 -13.08
N ASP A 209 13.44 5.91 -13.43
CA ASP A 209 14.21 6.69 -12.47
C ASP A 209 13.36 7.88 -12.02
N ILE A 210 13.07 7.94 -10.71
CA ILE A 210 12.20 8.97 -10.15
C ILE A 210 12.83 10.34 -10.27
N ARG A 211 14.17 10.46 -10.21
CA ARG A 211 14.82 11.76 -10.30
C ARG A 211 14.78 12.32 -11.72
N THR A 212 15.07 11.48 -12.71
CA THR A 212 15.21 11.91 -14.11
C THR A 212 13.96 11.75 -14.95
N GLU A 213 12.92 11.06 -14.45
CA GLU A 213 11.67 10.76 -15.18
C GLU A 213 11.88 9.92 -16.44
N GLN A 214 13.05 9.28 -16.56
CA GLN A 214 13.41 8.50 -17.73
C GLN A 214 13.15 7.02 -17.50
N GLU A 215 12.65 6.36 -18.52
CA GLU A 215 12.62 4.91 -18.59
C GLU A 215 14.07 4.39 -18.56
N LYS A 216 14.38 3.54 -17.58
CA LYS A 216 15.68 2.88 -17.50
C LYS A 216 15.65 1.51 -18.17
N ARG A 217 14.59 0.74 -17.92
CA ARG A 217 14.45 -0.60 -18.49
C ARG A 217 12.99 -1.02 -18.55
N SER A 218 12.63 -1.69 -19.65
CA SER A 218 11.35 -2.38 -19.82
C SER A 218 11.54 -3.89 -19.93
N PHE A 219 10.58 -4.64 -19.39
CA PHE A 219 10.52 -6.09 -19.41
C PHE A 219 9.17 -6.53 -19.96
N GLN A 220 9.18 -7.34 -21.03
CA GLN A 220 7.98 -8.00 -21.55
C GLN A 220 7.76 -9.31 -20.79
N LEU A 221 6.52 -9.56 -20.34
CA LEU A 221 6.20 -10.74 -19.53
C LEU A 221 5.75 -11.96 -20.35
N GLY A 222 5.39 -11.75 -21.62
CA GLY A 222 5.11 -12.84 -22.56
C GLY A 222 3.91 -13.72 -22.16
N GLY A 223 2.95 -13.20 -21.38
CA GLY A 223 1.76 -13.93 -20.95
C GLY A 223 1.93 -14.80 -19.71
N ASN A 224 3.07 -14.74 -19.01
CA ASN A 224 3.20 -15.31 -17.68
C ASN A 224 2.71 -14.29 -16.65
N CYS A 225 1.55 -14.55 -16.05
CA CYS A 225 1.06 -13.79 -14.91
C CYS A 225 1.93 -14.12 -13.69
N TYR A 226 2.86 -13.23 -13.36
CA TYR A 226 3.65 -13.34 -12.13
C TYR A 226 2.87 -12.72 -10.96
N PRO A 227 2.99 -13.27 -9.74
CA PRO A 227 2.47 -12.61 -8.56
C PRO A 227 3.11 -11.21 -8.45
N TRP A 228 2.29 -10.21 -8.12
CA TRP A 228 2.76 -8.85 -7.86
C TRP A 228 3.16 -8.72 -6.38
N PRO A 229 4.29 -8.06 -6.05
CA PRO A 229 5.29 -7.47 -6.94
C PRO A 229 6.15 -8.49 -7.69
N ALA A 230 6.38 -8.27 -8.99
CA ALA A 230 7.21 -9.18 -9.79
C ALA A 230 8.72 -9.00 -9.56
N PHE A 231 9.12 -7.79 -9.13
CA PHE A 231 10.50 -7.46 -8.81
C PHE A 231 10.59 -7.16 -7.31
N HIS A 232 11.51 -7.83 -6.63
CA HIS A 232 11.82 -7.49 -5.25
C HIS A 232 13.19 -6.82 -5.17
N TRP A 233 13.25 -5.71 -4.46
CA TRP A 233 14.42 -4.86 -4.32
C TRP A 233 15.23 -5.19 -3.06
N SER A 234 16.55 -5.01 -3.14
CA SER A 234 17.39 -4.94 -1.95
C SER A 234 17.13 -3.64 -1.19
N LYS A 235 17.44 -3.63 0.11
CA LYS A 235 17.20 -2.48 1.00
C LYS A 235 17.86 -1.16 0.57
N ASP A 236 18.94 -1.21 -0.22
CA ASP A 236 19.74 -0.07 -0.66
C ASP A 236 19.43 0.38 -2.12
N ASP A 237 18.45 -0.28 -2.75
CA ASP A 237 18.09 -0.17 -4.16
C ASP A 237 19.22 -0.55 -5.13
N LYS A 238 20.31 -1.16 -4.65
CA LYS A 238 21.48 -1.52 -5.47
C LYS A 238 21.20 -2.72 -6.36
N TYR A 239 20.36 -3.63 -5.87
CA TYR A 239 19.99 -4.84 -6.59
C TYR A 239 18.48 -5.02 -6.61
N PHE A 240 18.00 -5.67 -7.64
CA PHE A 240 16.64 -6.19 -7.68
C PHE A 240 16.65 -7.54 -8.36
N ALA A 241 15.72 -8.41 -7.95
CA ALA A 241 15.66 -9.76 -8.45
C ALA A 241 14.25 -10.10 -8.93
N ARG A 242 14.20 -11.05 -9.86
CA ARG A 242 12.97 -11.66 -10.37
C ARG A 242 13.19 -13.15 -10.54
N ILE A 243 12.17 -13.92 -10.18
CA ILE A 243 12.08 -15.33 -10.56
C ILE A 243 11.51 -15.44 -11.98
N SER A 244 12.18 -16.22 -12.80
CA SER A 244 11.65 -16.77 -14.04
C SER A 244 11.67 -18.30 -13.94
N VAL A 245 11.13 -19.01 -14.92
CA VAL A 245 11.10 -20.48 -14.91
C VAL A 245 12.51 -21.02 -14.68
N ASP A 246 12.72 -21.69 -13.54
CA ASP A 246 13.99 -22.30 -13.11
C ASP A 246 15.21 -21.36 -13.07
N THR A 247 15.01 -20.04 -13.06
CA THR A 247 16.10 -19.07 -13.11
C THR A 247 15.81 -17.87 -12.22
N LEU A 248 16.74 -17.60 -11.31
CA LEU A 248 16.78 -16.40 -10.50
C LEU A 248 17.65 -15.35 -11.21
N SER A 249 17.01 -14.27 -11.68
CA SER A 249 17.70 -13.17 -12.35
C SER A 249 17.89 -12.01 -11.39
N ILE A 250 19.14 -11.67 -11.09
CA ILE A 250 19.52 -10.56 -10.21
C ILE A 250 20.15 -9.47 -11.07
N PHE A 251 19.59 -8.27 -11.01
CA PHE A 251 20.04 -7.10 -11.74
C PHE A 251 20.74 -6.11 -10.82
N GLU A 252 21.67 -5.35 -11.36
CA GLU A 252 22.44 -4.32 -10.64
C GLU A 252 22.06 -2.92 -11.14
N THR A 253 21.82 -1.99 -10.21
CA THR A 253 21.64 -0.57 -10.50
C THR A 253 22.98 0.17 -10.34
N PRO A 254 23.24 1.25 -11.12
CA PRO A 254 22.32 1.96 -12.01
C PRO A 254 22.27 1.43 -13.45
N SER A 255 23.07 0.42 -13.81
CA SER A 255 23.16 -0.07 -15.20
C SER A 255 21.97 -0.95 -15.63
N PHE A 256 21.16 -1.42 -14.66
CA PHE A 256 20.07 -2.38 -14.83
C PHE A 256 20.47 -3.68 -15.51
N ASN A 257 21.77 -3.96 -15.61
CA ASN A 257 22.30 -5.15 -16.24
C ASN A 257 22.22 -6.34 -15.30
N LEU A 258 22.16 -7.53 -15.89
CA LEU A 258 22.20 -8.76 -15.13
C LEU A 258 23.57 -8.84 -14.43
N LEU A 259 23.56 -9.01 -13.11
CA LEU A 259 24.76 -9.04 -12.29
C LEU A 259 25.63 -10.26 -12.71
N GLY A 260 26.92 -10.06 -12.97
CA GLY A 260 27.90 -11.12 -13.24
C GLY A 260 27.73 -11.89 -14.58
N LYS A 261 26.90 -12.94 -14.61
CA LYS A 261 26.83 -13.90 -15.73
C LYS A 261 25.84 -13.45 -16.82
N LYS A 262 26.14 -13.76 -18.09
CA LYS A 262 25.24 -13.49 -19.25
C LYS A 262 23.88 -14.20 -19.16
N LYS A 263 23.75 -15.25 -18.34
CA LYS A 263 22.50 -15.96 -18.01
C LYS A 263 22.34 -15.92 -16.49
N GLY A 264 21.10 -15.74 -16.00
CA GLY A 264 20.78 -15.66 -14.57
C GLY A 264 21.24 -16.89 -13.79
N THR A 265 21.16 -16.85 -12.46
CA THR A 265 21.49 -18.01 -11.64
C THR A 265 20.43 -19.08 -11.90
N VAL A 266 20.81 -20.15 -12.59
CA VAL A 266 19.91 -21.27 -12.87
C VAL A 266 19.69 -22.02 -11.56
N VAL A 267 18.48 -21.92 -11.02
CA VAL A 267 18.04 -22.60 -9.80
C VAL A 267 16.76 -23.33 -10.18
N LYS A 268 16.91 -24.60 -10.59
CA LYS A 268 15.77 -25.45 -10.96
C LYS A 268 14.85 -25.65 -9.77
N GLY A 269 13.54 -25.56 -9.98
CA GLY A 269 12.53 -25.79 -8.95
C GLY A 269 12.41 -24.68 -7.91
N ILE A 270 12.95 -23.47 -8.18
CA ILE A 270 12.74 -22.31 -7.30
C ILE A 270 11.26 -21.96 -7.24
N ARG A 271 10.75 -21.76 -6.02
CA ARG A 271 9.33 -21.46 -5.79
C ARG A 271 9.11 -20.02 -5.33
N ASP A 272 9.91 -19.57 -4.37
CA ASP A 272 9.81 -18.23 -3.83
C ASP A 272 11.19 -17.72 -3.38
N PHE A 273 11.30 -16.40 -3.26
CA PHE A 273 12.49 -15.72 -2.76
C PHE A 273 12.12 -14.43 -2.01
N SER A 274 12.96 -14.02 -1.09
CA SER A 274 12.76 -12.79 -0.33
C SER A 274 14.09 -12.18 0.09
N TRP A 275 14.20 -10.85 0.02
CA TRP A 275 15.38 -10.12 0.47
C TRP A 275 15.34 -9.91 1.99
N SER A 276 16.52 -9.93 2.62
CA SER A 276 16.66 -9.42 3.97
C SER A 276 16.34 -7.92 3.98
N PRO A 277 15.54 -7.44 4.95
CA PRO A 277 15.18 -6.04 5.05
C PRO A 277 16.34 -5.13 5.49
N THR A 278 17.40 -5.70 6.08
CA THR A 278 18.54 -4.93 6.60
C THR A 278 19.88 -5.27 5.97
N ASP A 279 20.03 -6.42 5.32
CA ASP A 279 21.27 -6.85 4.69
C ASP A 279 21.06 -7.22 3.22
N ASN A 280 22.13 -7.20 2.43
CA ASN A 280 22.07 -7.61 1.02
C ASN A 280 22.17 -9.14 0.89
N ILE A 281 21.31 -9.84 1.64
CA ILE A 281 21.17 -11.30 1.66
C ILE A 281 19.83 -11.65 1.02
N LEU A 282 19.86 -12.64 0.14
CA LEU A 282 18.68 -13.17 -0.53
C LEU A 282 18.37 -14.56 0.02
N ALA A 283 17.19 -14.76 0.59
CA ALA A 283 16.67 -16.09 0.86
C ALA A 283 15.87 -16.60 -0.33
N TYR A 284 16.09 -17.84 -0.74
CA TYR A 284 15.19 -18.53 -1.66
C TYR A 284 15.00 -19.96 -1.23
N TRP A 285 13.90 -20.57 -1.66
CA TRP A 285 13.67 -21.98 -1.44
C TRP A 285 13.35 -22.72 -2.74
N VAL A 286 13.78 -23.97 -2.75
CA VAL A 286 13.65 -24.89 -3.88
C VAL A 286 12.80 -26.07 -3.43
N ALA A 287 11.79 -26.42 -4.23
CA ALA A 287 10.96 -27.59 -3.96
C ALA A 287 11.72 -28.89 -4.21
N GLU A 288 11.25 -29.97 -3.57
CA GLU A 288 11.80 -31.31 -3.75
C GLU A 288 11.60 -31.78 -5.20
N ASP A 289 12.68 -32.28 -5.83
CA ASP A 289 12.64 -32.83 -7.19
C ASP A 289 13.41 -34.16 -7.24
N LYS A 290 12.65 -35.26 -7.40
CA LYS A 290 13.15 -36.63 -7.46
C LYS A 290 14.11 -36.99 -6.31
N ASP A 291 15.41 -36.92 -6.57
CA ASP A 291 16.48 -37.29 -5.64
C ASP A 291 17.07 -36.06 -4.90
N VAL A 292 16.66 -34.85 -5.28
CA VAL A 292 17.13 -33.60 -4.68
C VAL A 292 16.12 -33.14 -3.61
N PRO A 293 16.52 -33.06 -2.32
CA PRO A 293 15.63 -32.61 -1.27
C PRO A 293 15.27 -31.13 -1.46
N ALA A 294 14.15 -30.73 -0.85
CA ALA A 294 13.84 -29.32 -0.74
C ALA A 294 14.96 -28.61 0.04
N ARG A 295 15.29 -27.38 -0.32
CA ARG A 295 16.31 -26.61 0.40
C ARG A 295 15.96 -25.15 0.50
N VAL A 296 16.27 -24.57 1.66
CA VAL A 296 16.25 -23.12 1.89
C VAL A 296 17.69 -22.65 1.85
N VAL A 297 17.98 -21.65 1.04
CA VAL A 297 19.34 -21.13 0.84
C VAL A 297 19.39 -19.64 1.11
N LEU A 298 20.38 -19.22 1.89
CA LEU A 298 20.75 -17.83 2.12
C LEU A 298 21.95 -17.49 1.24
N LEU A 299 21.75 -16.60 0.29
CA LEU A 299 22.72 -16.18 -0.71
C LEU A 299 23.17 -14.74 -0.44
N GLU A 300 24.47 -14.54 -0.28
CA GLU A 300 25.06 -13.21 -0.14
C GLU A 300 25.19 -12.50 -1.50
N ILE A 301 24.83 -11.23 -1.61
CA ILE A 301 24.99 -10.43 -2.82
C ILE A 301 25.91 -9.24 -2.53
N PRO A 302 26.97 -8.99 -3.34
CA PRO A 302 27.19 -9.49 -4.70
C PRO A 302 28.03 -10.76 -4.84
N SER A 303 28.62 -11.28 -3.76
CA SER A 303 29.56 -12.42 -3.80
C SER A 303 28.94 -13.70 -4.38
N ARG A 304 27.63 -13.89 -4.24
CA ARG A 304 26.86 -15.08 -4.60
C ARG A 304 27.31 -16.34 -3.88
N ASN A 305 27.87 -16.15 -2.69
CA ASN A 305 28.23 -17.26 -1.83
C ASN A 305 26.97 -17.72 -1.08
N GLU A 306 26.70 -19.03 -1.10
CA GLU A 306 25.68 -19.64 -0.25
C GLU A 306 26.22 -19.62 1.19
N ILE A 307 25.75 -18.69 2.02
CA ILE A 307 26.20 -18.55 3.42
C ILE A 307 25.68 -19.73 4.24
N ARG A 308 24.42 -20.12 3.98
CA ARG A 308 23.75 -21.22 4.67
C ARG A 308 22.77 -21.88 3.73
N ALA A 309 22.77 -23.21 3.73
CA ALA A 309 21.74 -24.02 3.11
C ALA A 309 21.18 -25.00 4.14
N ASN A 310 19.86 -25.04 4.28
CA ASN A 310 19.16 -26.03 5.10
C ASN A 310 18.36 -26.98 4.21
N ASN A 311 18.62 -28.28 4.32
CA ASN A 311 17.93 -29.30 3.54
C ASN A 311 16.72 -29.82 4.31
N LEU A 312 15.60 -29.92 3.61
CA LEU A 312 14.28 -30.25 4.10
C LEU A 312 13.73 -31.45 3.33
N PHE A 313 12.96 -32.27 4.01
CA PHE A 313 12.39 -33.50 3.45
C PHE A 313 10.88 -33.52 3.67
N SER A 314 10.14 -34.06 2.71
CA SER A 314 8.67 -34.20 2.80
C SER A 314 7.98 -32.85 3.00
N VAL A 315 8.33 -31.88 2.15
CA VAL A 315 7.82 -30.50 2.19
C VAL A 315 6.70 -30.33 1.16
N ALA A 316 5.55 -29.85 1.60
CA ALA A 316 4.44 -29.45 0.72
C ALA A 316 4.57 -27.99 0.29
N ASP A 317 4.84 -27.08 1.23
CA ASP A 317 4.98 -25.65 0.98
C ASP A 317 5.95 -25.01 2.00
N CYS A 318 6.56 -23.88 1.62
CA CYS A 318 7.45 -23.11 2.47
C CYS A 318 7.12 -21.62 2.35
N LYS A 319 6.94 -20.95 3.50
CA LYS A 319 6.75 -19.49 3.57
C LYS A 319 7.85 -18.85 4.40
N MET A 320 8.49 -17.82 3.83
CA MET A 320 9.60 -17.11 4.45
C MET A 320 9.08 -15.81 5.08
N HIS A 321 9.32 -15.65 6.38
CA HIS A 321 8.94 -14.49 7.17
C HIS A 321 10.18 -13.85 7.78
N TRP A 322 10.62 -12.74 7.18
CA TRP A 322 11.69 -11.92 7.72
C TRP A 322 11.19 -11.05 8.86
N GLN A 323 12.01 -10.92 9.89
CA GLN A 323 11.82 -9.87 10.88
C GLN A 323 12.22 -8.50 10.30
N LYS A 324 11.51 -7.42 10.67
CA LYS A 324 11.79 -6.07 10.17
C LYS A 324 13.22 -5.56 10.49
N SER A 325 13.82 -5.95 11.62
CA SER A 325 15.25 -5.69 11.92
C SER A 325 16.23 -6.59 11.17
N GLY A 326 15.74 -7.66 10.54
CA GLY A 326 16.52 -8.64 9.79
C GLY A 326 17.42 -9.52 10.66
N ASP A 327 17.21 -9.56 11.98
CA ASP A 327 17.99 -10.40 12.89
C ASP A 327 17.58 -11.88 12.80
N TYR A 328 16.28 -12.11 12.51
CA TYR A 328 15.71 -13.45 12.36
C TYR A 328 14.99 -13.62 11.02
N LEU A 329 15.12 -14.82 10.46
CA LEU A 329 14.25 -15.33 9.39
C LEU A 329 13.53 -16.56 9.92
N CYS A 330 12.20 -16.55 9.89
CA CYS A 330 11.41 -17.75 10.13
C CYS A 330 10.96 -18.35 8.81
N VAL A 331 11.27 -19.61 8.58
CA VAL A 331 10.67 -20.39 7.49
C VAL A 331 9.62 -21.31 8.07
N LYS A 332 8.36 -21.03 7.74
CA LYS A 332 7.25 -21.94 7.99
C LYS A 332 7.30 -23.03 6.93
N VAL A 333 7.55 -24.27 7.37
CA VAL A 333 7.63 -25.45 6.52
C VAL A 333 6.39 -26.31 6.77
N ASP A 334 5.55 -26.46 5.76
CA ASP A 334 4.38 -27.31 5.80
C ASP A 334 4.82 -28.72 5.39
N ARG A 335 4.91 -29.65 6.36
CA ARG A 335 5.38 -31.03 6.13
C ARG A 335 4.22 -32.01 6.07
N TYR A 336 4.46 -33.15 5.44
CA TYR A 336 3.48 -34.24 5.35
C TYR A 336 4.10 -35.59 5.71
N ILE A 337 3.26 -36.53 6.16
CA ILE A 337 3.69 -37.92 6.43
C ILE A 337 3.48 -38.81 5.20
N LYS A 338 2.36 -38.63 4.49
CA LYS A 338 2.08 -39.37 3.25
C LYS A 338 1.53 -38.44 2.18
N SER A 339 2.10 -38.55 0.98
CA SER A 339 1.61 -37.90 -0.24
C SER A 339 0.98 -38.94 -1.17
N LYS A 340 -0.23 -38.70 -1.65
CA LYS A 340 -0.88 -39.52 -2.67
C LYS A 340 -1.15 -38.66 -3.91
N LYS A 341 -0.62 -39.07 -5.06
CA LYS A 341 -0.96 -38.44 -6.35
C LYS A 341 -2.32 -38.95 -6.79
N GLU A 342 -3.29 -38.06 -6.97
CA GLU A 342 -4.59 -38.40 -7.54
C GLU A 342 -4.55 -38.35 -9.07
N LYS A 343 -5.59 -38.91 -9.72
CA LYS A 343 -5.62 -39.14 -11.18
C LYS A 343 -5.63 -37.83 -12.00
N GLU A 344 -5.91 -36.68 -11.38
CA GLU A 344 -5.92 -35.36 -12.02
C GLU A 344 -4.62 -34.56 -11.81
N GLY A 345 -3.56 -35.18 -11.25
CA GLY A 345 -2.28 -34.50 -11.02
C GLY A 345 -2.22 -33.68 -9.73
N GLU A 346 -3.34 -33.54 -9.01
CA GLU A 346 -3.35 -33.00 -7.66
C GLU A 346 -2.70 -33.97 -6.67
N VAL A 347 -1.81 -33.43 -5.83
CA VAL A 347 -1.14 -34.19 -4.77
C VAL A 347 -1.90 -33.96 -3.47
N LYS A 348 -2.54 -35.01 -2.96
CA LYS A 348 -3.19 -34.96 -1.66
C LYS A 348 -2.18 -35.31 -0.57
N TYR A 349 -1.99 -34.38 0.35
CA TYR A 349 -1.14 -34.57 1.54
C TYR A 349 -1.99 -35.06 2.72
N SER A 350 -1.43 -35.96 3.53
CA SER A 350 -2.09 -36.49 4.73
C SER A 350 -1.11 -36.55 5.91
N GLY A 351 -1.65 -36.29 7.11
CA GLY A 351 -0.85 -36.12 8.32
C GLY A 351 0.06 -34.90 8.22
N MET A 352 -0.53 -33.73 7.97
CA MET A 352 0.25 -32.49 7.88
C MET A 352 0.69 -32.04 9.27
N TYR A 353 1.93 -31.60 9.39
CA TYR A 353 2.49 -30.96 10.57
C TYR A 353 3.41 -29.82 10.13
N TYR A 354 3.64 -28.86 11.00
CA TYR A 354 4.24 -27.59 10.63
C TYR A 354 5.52 -27.39 11.43
N ASN A 355 6.62 -27.11 10.74
CA ASN A 355 7.88 -26.79 11.39
C ASN A 355 8.20 -25.32 11.18
N PHE A 356 8.59 -24.64 12.24
CA PHE A 356 9.16 -23.30 12.17
C PHE A 356 10.67 -23.41 12.30
N GLU A 357 11.36 -23.06 11.22
CA GLU A 357 12.81 -23.01 11.17
C GLU A 357 13.28 -21.58 11.30
N ILE A 358 13.90 -21.24 12.43
CA ILE A 358 14.30 -19.88 12.77
C ILE A 358 15.80 -19.76 12.60
N PHE A 359 16.21 -18.96 11.62
CA PHE A 359 17.60 -18.67 11.30
C PHE A 359 18.05 -17.42 12.08
N HIS A 360 19.15 -17.54 12.82
CA HIS A 360 19.75 -16.43 13.58
C HIS A 360 20.82 -15.73 12.74
N MET A 361 20.46 -14.63 12.08
CA MET A 361 21.32 -13.98 11.08
C MET A 361 22.54 -13.28 11.68
N ARG A 362 22.47 -12.87 12.96
CA ARG A 362 23.53 -12.15 13.66
C ARG A 362 24.54 -13.06 14.35
N GLU A 363 24.27 -14.35 14.40
CA GLU A 363 25.13 -15.33 15.07
C GLU A 363 26.10 -16.01 14.10
N LYS A 364 27.25 -16.43 14.61
CA LYS A 364 28.27 -17.10 13.81
C LYS A 364 27.71 -18.42 13.28
N ASN A 365 27.91 -18.67 11.98
CA ASN A 365 27.42 -19.83 11.23
C ASN A 365 25.89 -19.91 11.07
N ILE A 366 25.11 -18.90 11.48
CA ILE A 366 23.65 -18.84 11.35
C ILE A 366 23.00 -20.14 11.87
N PRO A 367 22.96 -20.36 13.20
CA PRO A 367 22.25 -21.49 13.76
C PRO A 367 20.76 -21.45 13.40
N VAL A 368 20.17 -22.64 13.31
CA VAL A 368 18.76 -22.82 12.93
C VAL A 368 18.07 -23.56 14.04
N ASP A 369 17.11 -22.91 14.68
CA ASP A 369 16.22 -23.56 15.63
C ASP A 369 15.02 -24.14 14.91
N CYS A 370 14.53 -25.28 15.39
CA CYS A 370 13.37 -25.96 14.85
C CYS A 370 12.33 -26.18 15.95
N GLU A 371 11.13 -25.66 15.71
CA GLU A 371 9.96 -25.89 16.56
C GLU A 371 8.87 -26.59 15.73
N GLU A 372 8.40 -27.75 16.21
CA GLU A 372 7.36 -28.56 15.56
C GLU A 372 6.00 -28.27 16.18
N ILE A 373 5.01 -27.94 15.35
CA ILE A 373 3.62 -27.74 15.73
C ILE A 373 2.73 -28.65 14.90
N ARG A 374 1.96 -29.49 15.59
CA ARG A 374 1.05 -30.46 14.95
C ARG A 374 -0.31 -29.89 14.59
N GLU A 375 -0.68 -28.77 15.22
CA GLU A 375 -1.94 -28.08 14.93
C GLU A 375 -1.82 -27.23 13.66
N PRO A 376 -2.90 -27.07 12.87
CA PRO A 376 -2.88 -26.23 11.69
C PRO A 376 -2.61 -24.77 12.03
N ILE A 377 -1.69 -24.15 11.28
CA ILE A 377 -1.29 -22.75 11.44
C ILE A 377 -2.06 -21.87 10.46
N HIS A 378 -2.74 -20.85 10.98
CA HIS A 378 -3.50 -19.88 10.18
C HIS A 378 -2.70 -18.60 9.91
N ALA A 379 -1.96 -18.11 10.91
CA ALA A 379 -1.19 -16.86 10.79
C ALA A 379 0.11 -16.93 11.60
N PHE A 380 1.11 -16.20 11.13
CA PHE A 380 2.40 -16.00 11.78
C PHE A 380 2.75 -14.52 11.68
N ALA A 381 3.23 -13.91 12.77
CA ALA A 381 3.72 -12.54 12.75
C ALA A 381 4.85 -12.31 13.74
N TRP A 382 5.96 -11.76 13.24
CA TRP A 382 7.09 -11.30 14.05
C TRP A 382 6.75 -10.01 14.80
N GLU A 383 7.29 -9.88 16.01
CA GLU A 383 7.49 -8.57 16.62
C GLU A 383 8.49 -7.77 15.74
N PRO A 384 8.09 -6.61 15.18
CA PRO A 384 8.92 -5.89 14.21
C PRO A 384 10.30 -5.53 14.75
N ILE A 385 10.36 -5.13 16.03
CA ILE A 385 11.57 -4.80 16.76
C ILE A 385 11.57 -5.60 18.05
N GLY A 386 12.32 -6.70 18.11
CA GLY A 386 12.39 -7.55 19.30
C GLY A 386 12.87 -8.96 19.00
N SER A 387 12.44 -9.93 19.80
CA SER A 387 12.75 -11.35 19.56
C SER A 387 11.54 -12.26 19.82
N LYS A 388 10.33 -11.68 19.83
CA LYS A 388 9.08 -12.41 20.03
C LYS A 388 8.38 -12.63 18.69
N PHE A 389 7.62 -13.70 18.59
CA PHE A 389 6.66 -13.90 17.50
C PHE A 389 5.36 -14.49 18.03
N ALA A 390 4.28 -14.26 17.29
CA ALA A 390 2.98 -14.79 17.58
C ALA A 390 2.50 -15.67 16.43
N ILE A 391 1.80 -16.74 16.78
CA ILE A 391 1.15 -17.63 15.83
C ILE A 391 -0.31 -17.84 16.21
N ILE A 392 -1.16 -17.98 15.18
CA ILE A 392 -2.53 -18.46 15.33
C ILE A 392 -2.56 -19.90 14.86
N HIS A 393 -2.98 -20.81 15.73
CA HIS A 393 -3.03 -22.24 15.43
C HIS A 393 -4.27 -22.90 16.04
N GLY A 394 -4.59 -24.10 15.55
CA GLY A 394 -5.72 -24.91 16.00
C GLY A 394 -6.84 -25.00 14.97
N GLU A 395 -7.84 -25.82 15.25
CA GLU A 395 -8.98 -26.02 14.35
C GLU A 395 -10.11 -25.05 14.68
N SER A 396 -10.73 -24.48 13.65
CA SER A 396 -11.95 -23.67 13.82
C SER A 396 -13.05 -24.55 14.42
N PRO A 397 -13.74 -24.13 15.50
CA PRO A 397 -13.80 -22.77 16.06
C PRO A 397 -12.83 -22.46 17.21
N ASN A 398 -12.06 -23.43 17.70
CA ASN A 398 -11.20 -23.31 18.89
C ASN A 398 -9.77 -22.87 18.54
N LEU A 399 -9.64 -21.74 17.87
CA LEU A 399 -8.33 -21.17 17.58
C LEU A 399 -7.62 -20.70 18.86
N SER A 400 -6.31 -20.88 18.90
CA SER A 400 -5.41 -20.43 19.97
C SER A 400 -4.35 -19.50 19.42
N VAL A 401 -3.96 -18.50 20.21
CA VAL A 401 -2.83 -17.62 19.90
C VAL A 401 -1.69 -17.96 20.85
N SER A 402 -0.55 -18.36 20.30
CA SER A 402 0.64 -18.66 21.08
C SER A 402 1.75 -17.66 20.79
N PHE A 403 2.35 -17.16 21.86
CA PHE A 403 3.48 -16.24 21.83
C PHE A 403 4.76 -16.98 22.19
N TYR A 404 5.77 -16.85 21.34
CA TYR A 404 7.07 -17.46 21.52
C TYR A 404 8.14 -16.38 21.66
N GLY A 405 9.14 -16.67 22.50
CA GLY A 405 10.35 -15.87 22.66
C GLY A 405 11.54 -16.62 22.07
N VAL A 406 12.29 -15.94 21.22
CA VAL A 406 13.53 -16.44 20.65
C VAL A 406 14.69 -15.92 21.50
N LYS A 407 15.60 -16.85 21.85
CA LYS A 407 16.86 -16.55 22.53
C LYS A 407 17.97 -17.28 21.80
N SER A 408 19.11 -16.62 21.67
CA SER A 408 20.32 -17.19 21.10
C SER A 408 20.71 -18.52 21.75
N GLY A 409 20.86 -19.56 20.93
CA GLY A 409 21.30 -20.89 21.38
C GLY A 409 20.30 -21.71 22.20
N GLN A 410 19.04 -21.29 22.29
CA GLN A 410 17.96 -22.05 22.91
C GLN A 410 16.78 -22.19 21.96
N LYS A 411 16.10 -23.33 22.01
CA LYS A 411 14.85 -23.52 21.27
C LYS A 411 13.84 -22.41 21.64
N PRO A 412 13.01 -21.95 20.69
CA PRO A 412 11.96 -20.98 20.94
C PRO A 412 11.11 -21.39 22.15
N THR A 413 11.07 -20.53 23.17
CA THR A 413 10.32 -20.82 24.38
C THR A 413 8.91 -20.28 24.25
N LEU A 414 7.90 -21.12 24.47
CA LEU A 414 6.52 -20.67 24.59
C LEU A 414 6.39 -19.76 25.82
N LEU A 415 6.00 -18.51 25.61
CA LEU A 415 5.82 -17.51 26.67
C LEU A 415 4.40 -17.53 27.23
N LYS A 416 3.41 -17.52 26.33
CA LYS A 416 1.98 -17.52 26.70
C LYS A 416 1.15 -18.15 25.60
N ARG A 417 0.16 -18.95 25.99
CA ARG A 417 -0.93 -19.43 25.12
C ARG A 417 -2.23 -18.77 25.54
N LEU A 418 -2.92 -18.14 24.59
CA LEU A 418 -4.28 -17.62 24.73
C LEU A 418 -5.22 -18.59 24.01
N GLU A 419 -5.90 -19.43 24.80
CA GLU A 419 -6.81 -20.44 24.26
C GLU A 419 -8.19 -19.86 23.93
N LYS A 420 -8.91 -20.54 23.02
CA LYS A 420 -10.32 -20.25 22.63
C LYS A 420 -10.53 -18.79 22.23
N ARG A 421 -9.68 -18.27 21.35
CA ARG A 421 -9.80 -16.92 20.78
C ARG A 421 -10.24 -17.00 19.34
N VAL A 422 -11.39 -16.41 19.02
CA VAL A 422 -11.82 -16.22 17.65
C VAL A 422 -10.99 -15.06 17.08
N CYS A 423 -9.89 -15.37 16.40
CA CYS A 423 -9.04 -14.40 15.72
C CYS A 423 -8.39 -15.07 14.52
N ASN A 424 -8.19 -14.31 13.44
CA ASN A 424 -7.63 -14.80 12.18
C ASN A 424 -6.47 -13.95 11.64
N ALA A 425 -6.25 -12.77 12.20
CA ALA A 425 -5.17 -11.87 11.80
C ALA A 425 -4.42 -11.29 13.01
N LEU A 426 -3.13 -11.05 12.82
CA LEU A 426 -2.19 -10.52 13.81
C LEU A 426 -1.57 -9.23 13.29
N PHE A 427 -1.73 -8.13 14.03
CA PHE A 427 -1.15 -6.83 13.66
C PHE A 427 -0.29 -6.28 14.80
N TRP A 428 1.03 -6.40 14.65
CA TRP A 428 1.98 -5.85 15.62
C TRP A 428 2.20 -4.36 15.42
N SER A 429 2.39 -3.64 16.53
CA SER A 429 2.86 -2.26 16.49
C SER A 429 4.25 -2.19 15.85
N PRO A 430 4.52 -1.20 14.97
CA PRO A 430 5.82 -1.00 14.36
C PRO A 430 6.98 -0.83 15.35
N MET A 431 6.69 -0.39 16.58
CA MET A 431 7.67 -0.23 17.67
C MET A 431 7.85 -1.50 18.53
N GLY A 432 7.10 -2.57 18.24
CA GLY A 432 7.03 -3.78 19.07
C GLY A 432 6.10 -3.61 20.27
N GLN A 433 6.21 -4.51 21.25
CA GLN A 433 5.43 -4.57 22.49
C GLN A 433 3.92 -4.80 22.33
N PHE A 434 3.21 -4.00 21.54
CA PHE A 434 1.76 -4.09 21.40
C PHE A 434 1.36 -4.88 20.16
N ILE A 435 0.29 -5.66 20.27
CA ILE A 435 -0.30 -6.42 19.16
C ILE A 435 -1.82 -6.31 19.22
N VAL A 436 -2.45 -6.17 18.05
CA VAL A 436 -3.90 -6.30 17.89
C VAL A 436 -4.19 -7.68 17.30
N LEU A 437 -4.97 -8.46 18.03
CA LEU A 437 -5.57 -9.70 17.55
C LEU A 437 -6.92 -9.34 16.95
N VAL A 438 -7.14 -9.74 15.71
CA VAL A 438 -8.34 -9.34 14.97
C VAL A 438 -9.06 -10.57 14.46
N ASP A 439 -10.38 -10.59 14.65
CA ASP A 439 -11.28 -11.40 13.84
C ASP A 439 -11.88 -10.54 12.73
N MET A 440 -11.34 -10.66 11.52
CA MET A 440 -11.83 -9.92 10.37
C MET A 440 -13.28 -10.30 9.99
N ARG A 441 -13.80 -11.45 10.46
CA ARG A 441 -15.17 -11.88 10.14
C ARG A 441 -16.20 -11.26 11.07
N ALA A 442 -15.99 -11.33 12.38
CA ALA A 442 -16.87 -10.72 13.36
C ALA A 442 -16.58 -9.23 13.61
N GLY A 443 -15.39 -8.75 13.21
CA GLY A 443 -14.95 -7.38 13.50
C GLY A 443 -14.47 -7.18 14.94
N ILE A 444 -14.11 -8.25 15.64
CA ILE A 444 -13.66 -8.17 17.05
C ILE A 444 -12.16 -7.87 17.09
N LEU A 445 -11.78 -6.90 17.90
CA LEU A 445 -10.41 -6.41 18.09
C LEU A 445 -10.02 -6.63 19.56
N ALA A 446 -8.91 -7.32 19.80
CA ALA A 446 -8.33 -7.46 21.13
C ALA A 446 -6.92 -6.86 21.15
N PHE A 447 -6.72 -5.86 21.99
CA PHE A 447 -5.44 -5.16 22.16
C PHE A 447 -4.66 -5.83 23.29
N VAL A 448 -3.46 -6.32 22.98
CA VAL A 448 -2.63 -7.09 23.92
C VAL A 448 -1.28 -6.43 24.10
N ASP A 449 -0.84 -6.27 25.34
CA ASP A 449 0.54 -5.93 25.67
C ASP A 449 1.36 -7.22 25.81
N THR A 450 2.44 -7.37 25.05
CA THR A 450 3.26 -8.59 25.04
C THR A 450 4.37 -8.60 26.09
N ASN A 451 4.50 -7.55 26.92
CA ASN A 451 5.39 -7.58 28.07
C ASN A 451 4.86 -8.49 29.18
N ASP A 452 3.56 -8.42 29.47
CA ASP A 452 2.87 -9.23 30.49
C ASP A 452 1.75 -10.11 29.92
N PHE A 453 1.50 -10.03 28.61
CA PHE A 453 0.43 -10.73 27.88
C PHE A 453 -0.97 -10.39 28.40
N THR A 454 -1.14 -9.18 28.94
CA THR A 454 -2.45 -8.68 29.37
C THR A 454 -3.25 -8.16 28.18
N ILE A 455 -4.54 -8.49 28.16
CA ILE A 455 -5.49 -7.91 27.20
C ILE A 455 -5.90 -6.56 27.77
N MET A 456 -5.42 -5.48 27.17
CA MET A 456 -5.68 -4.11 27.63
C MET A 456 -7.13 -3.70 27.36
N ASN A 457 -7.65 -4.06 26.18
CA ASN A 457 -9.02 -3.78 25.80
C ASN A 457 -9.53 -4.76 24.75
N SER A 458 -10.83 -4.96 24.72
CA SER A 458 -11.54 -5.75 23.71
C SER A 458 -12.70 -4.93 23.19
N THR A 459 -12.73 -4.69 21.88
CA THR A 459 -13.71 -3.82 21.23
C THR A 459 -14.14 -4.42 19.92
N GLU A 460 -15.16 -3.83 19.30
CA GLU A 460 -15.67 -4.28 18.01
C GLU A 460 -15.73 -3.13 17.00
N HIS A 461 -15.51 -3.49 15.74
CA HIS A 461 -15.77 -2.66 14.57
C HIS A 461 -16.40 -3.54 13.51
N PHE A 462 -17.72 -3.43 13.38
CA PHE A 462 -18.49 -4.28 12.50
C PHE A 462 -18.04 -4.14 11.03
N SER A 463 -18.03 -5.25 10.30
CA SER A 463 -17.67 -5.28 8.87
C SER A 463 -16.28 -4.72 8.54
N LEU A 464 -15.35 -4.86 9.47
CA LEU A 464 -13.96 -4.48 9.31
C LEU A 464 -13.34 -5.04 8.03
N THR A 465 -12.77 -4.16 7.21
CA THR A 465 -12.09 -4.56 5.96
C THR A 465 -10.58 -4.46 6.04
N HIS A 466 -10.06 -3.44 6.74
CA HIS A 466 -8.63 -3.16 6.83
C HIS A 466 -8.26 -2.67 8.23
N VAL A 467 -7.08 -3.09 8.69
CA VAL A 467 -6.44 -2.65 9.94
C VAL A 467 -5.02 -2.21 9.60
N ASP A 468 -4.62 -1.05 10.10
CA ASP A 468 -3.28 -0.53 9.90
C ASP A 468 -2.79 0.21 11.15
N TRP A 469 -1.49 0.10 11.42
CA TRP A 469 -0.83 0.82 12.49
C TRP A 469 -0.22 2.10 11.94
N ASP A 470 -0.32 3.18 12.70
CA ASP A 470 0.50 4.36 12.45
C ASP A 470 2.00 3.97 12.51
N PRO A 471 2.86 4.46 11.59
CA PRO A 471 4.30 4.28 11.64
C PRO A 471 4.96 4.48 13.01
N THR A 472 4.41 5.35 13.88
CA THR A 472 4.94 5.57 15.24
C THR A 472 4.50 4.52 16.26
N GLY A 473 3.49 3.71 15.94
CA GLY A 473 2.93 2.69 16.84
C GLY A 473 2.02 3.23 17.94
N ARG A 474 1.62 4.51 17.88
CA ARG A 474 0.71 5.13 18.86
C ARG A 474 -0.76 4.87 18.57
N TYR A 475 -1.10 4.80 17.28
CA TYR A 475 -2.47 4.71 16.80
C TYR A 475 -2.69 3.47 15.95
N VAL A 476 -3.90 2.91 16.06
CA VAL A 476 -4.42 1.86 15.18
C VAL A 476 -5.58 2.45 14.43
N VAL A 477 -5.65 2.25 13.13
CA VAL A 477 -6.81 2.60 12.33
C VAL A 477 -7.44 1.34 11.78
N THR A 478 -8.75 1.30 11.89
CA THR A 478 -9.57 0.23 11.36
C THR A 478 -10.59 0.85 10.43
N SER A 479 -10.83 0.27 9.26
CA SER A 479 -11.67 0.90 8.25
C SER A 479 -12.60 -0.09 7.54
N VAL A 480 -13.74 0.45 7.09
CA VAL A 480 -14.79 -0.25 6.35
C VAL A 480 -14.91 0.42 4.99
N SER A 481 -14.42 -0.24 3.95
CA SER A 481 -14.41 0.27 2.59
C SER A 481 -15.73 0.01 1.86
N VAL A 482 -16.24 1.04 1.18
CA VAL A 482 -17.45 1.00 0.33
C VAL A 482 -17.36 -0.05 -0.78
N ARG A 483 -16.15 -0.49 -1.15
CA ARG A 483 -15.92 -1.54 -2.15
C ARG A 483 -16.42 -2.91 -1.69
N TYR A 484 -16.34 -3.18 -0.39
CA TYR A 484 -16.72 -4.46 0.20
C TYR A 484 -18.04 -4.35 0.98
N ASN A 485 -18.18 -3.30 1.80
CA ASN A 485 -19.42 -3.04 2.52
C ASN A 485 -19.79 -1.55 2.42
N LYS A 486 -21.04 -1.28 2.01
CA LYS A 486 -21.57 0.07 1.83
C LYS A 486 -22.18 0.65 3.11
N ILE A 487 -22.51 -0.20 4.09
CA ILE A 487 -23.11 0.21 5.37
C ILE A 487 -21.97 0.66 6.30
N ASP A 488 -22.14 1.84 6.91
CA ASP A 488 -21.17 2.43 7.84
C ASP A 488 -19.73 2.54 7.31
N ALA A 489 -19.58 2.82 6.01
CA ALA A 489 -18.28 3.03 5.41
C ALA A 489 -17.56 4.23 6.06
N GLY A 490 -16.32 3.99 6.50
CA GLY A 490 -15.60 4.94 7.34
C GLY A 490 -14.35 4.34 7.98
N TYR A 491 -13.73 5.11 8.87
CA TYR A 491 -12.58 4.65 9.65
C TYR A 491 -12.71 5.07 11.12
N PHE A 492 -12.31 4.15 11.99
CA PHE A 492 -12.17 4.37 13.42
C PHE A 492 -10.69 4.41 13.76
N MET A 493 -10.30 5.43 14.52
CA MET A 493 -8.94 5.60 15.01
C MET A 493 -8.91 5.31 16.51
N TRP A 494 -8.04 4.39 16.89
CA TRP A 494 -7.84 3.89 18.24
C TRP A 494 -6.45 4.28 18.72
N THR A 495 -6.31 4.47 20.02
CA THR A 495 -5.01 4.42 20.70
C THR A 495 -4.47 2.98 20.69
N PHE A 496 -3.18 2.80 20.92
CA PHE A 496 -2.58 1.47 21.12
C PHE A 496 -3.23 0.66 22.27
N GLN A 497 -3.90 1.34 23.21
CA GLN A 497 -4.66 0.73 24.32
C GLN A 497 -6.06 0.25 23.90
N GLY A 498 -6.51 0.54 22.67
CA GLY A 498 -7.85 0.24 22.20
C GLY A 498 -8.92 1.25 22.64
N LYS A 499 -8.55 2.45 23.08
CA LYS A 499 -9.51 3.56 23.29
C LYS A 499 -9.75 4.30 21.99
N ILE A 500 -11.01 4.57 21.67
CA ILE A 500 -11.41 5.29 20.47
C ILE A 500 -11.08 6.78 20.63
N ILE A 501 -10.39 7.32 19.63
CA ILE A 501 -10.09 8.75 19.53
C ILE A 501 -11.09 9.40 18.58
N ARG A 502 -11.32 8.78 17.42
CA ARG A 502 -12.22 9.29 16.39
C ARG A 502 -12.99 8.18 15.71
N ARG A 503 -14.25 8.48 15.37
CA ARG A 503 -15.08 7.71 14.46
C ARG A 503 -15.51 8.65 13.35
N VAL A 504 -15.14 8.32 12.12
CA VAL A 504 -15.46 9.16 10.97
C VAL A 504 -16.08 8.28 9.90
N ASN A 505 -17.36 8.52 9.64
CA ASN A 505 -18.10 7.83 8.60
C ASN A 505 -18.25 8.80 7.43
N PHE A 506 -17.94 8.34 6.23
CA PHE A 506 -18.05 9.13 5.00
C PHE A 506 -18.77 8.33 3.93
N GLU A 507 -19.68 8.99 3.22
CA GLU A 507 -20.21 8.41 2.00
C GLU A 507 -19.08 8.23 0.97
N GLY A 508 -19.05 7.06 0.33
CA GLY A 508 -18.03 6.74 -0.66
C GLY A 508 -16.64 6.47 -0.09
N PHE A 509 -16.46 6.29 1.22
CA PHE A 509 -15.14 5.96 1.79
C PHE A 509 -14.55 4.69 1.14
N SER A 510 -13.40 4.80 0.48
CA SER A 510 -12.77 3.67 -0.22
C SER A 510 -11.56 3.13 0.52
N SER A 511 -10.64 3.99 0.96
CA SER A 511 -9.42 3.52 1.64
C SER A 511 -8.81 4.60 2.53
N PHE A 512 -8.12 4.13 3.55
CA PHE A 512 -7.28 4.91 4.44
C PHE A 512 -5.84 4.40 4.34
N THR A 513 -4.87 5.30 4.26
CA THR A 513 -3.45 4.93 4.28
C THR A 513 -2.66 5.94 5.11
N TRP A 514 -1.87 5.47 6.07
CA TRP A 514 -0.91 6.31 6.78
C TRP A 514 0.20 6.74 5.82
N ARG A 515 0.65 7.99 5.95
CA ARG A 515 1.88 8.46 5.28
C ARG A 515 3.06 7.77 5.97
N PRO A 516 3.85 6.92 5.27
CA PRO A 516 5.01 6.28 5.86
C PRO A 516 6.00 7.32 6.39
N ARG A 517 6.76 6.94 7.43
CA ARG A 517 7.82 7.78 8.00
C ARG A 517 9.18 7.14 7.73
N PRO A 518 10.17 7.92 7.28
CA PRO A 518 11.51 7.42 7.11
C PRO A 518 12.11 7.03 8.47
N PRO A 519 13.13 6.16 8.48
CA PRO A 519 13.89 5.84 9.69
C PRO A 519 14.42 7.10 10.38
N THR A 520 14.43 7.09 11.71
CA THR A 520 14.91 8.24 12.48
C THR A 520 16.39 8.53 12.19
N PRO A 521 16.78 9.79 11.96
CA PRO A 521 18.19 10.16 11.80
C PRO A 521 18.98 10.11 13.12
N LEU A 522 18.30 9.90 14.25
CA LEU A 522 18.89 9.89 15.59
C LEU A 522 19.84 8.70 15.78
N THR A 523 21.02 8.99 16.33
CA THR A 523 21.99 7.96 16.72
C THR A 523 21.48 7.13 17.91
N LEU A 524 22.01 5.92 18.07
CA LEU A 524 21.65 5.03 19.18
C LEU A 524 21.93 5.66 20.56
N GLU A 525 22.95 6.52 20.66
CA GLU A 525 23.29 7.24 21.90
C GLU A 525 22.24 8.28 22.25
N GLN A 526 21.84 9.11 21.28
CA GLN A 526 20.77 10.09 21.46
C GLN A 526 19.44 9.41 21.83
N GLN A 527 19.11 8.28 21.18
CA GLN A 527 17.91 7.52 21.54
C GLN A 527 17.96 7.00 22.97
N LYS A 528 19.12 6.53 23.45
CA LYS A 528 19.31 6.11 24.85
C LYS A 528 19.18 7.28 25.82
N GLU A 529 19.74 8.44 25.47
CA GLU A 529 19.62 9.65 26.28
C GLU A 529 18.17 10.13 26.39
N ILE A 530 17.42 10.11 25.29
CA ILE A 530 15.98 10.45 25.27
C ILE A 530 15.20 9.49 26.19
N LYS A 531 15.48 8.18 26.11
CA LYS A 531 14.85 7.18 26.99
C LYS A 531 15.20 7.43 28.47
N LYS A 532 16.42 7.84 28.78
CA LYS A 532 16.84 8.18 30.16
C LYS A 532 16.11 9.41 30.69
N ASN A 533 15.91 10.42 29.84
CA ASN A 533 15.26 11.69 30.18
C ASN A 533 13.75 11.70 29.92
N LEU A 534 13.13 10.54 29.66
CA LEU A 534 11.74 10.43 29.22
C LEU A 534 10.74 11.08 30.20
N LYS A 535 10.98 10.98 31.51
CA LYS A 535 10.11 11.60 32.54
C LYS A 535 10.02 13.12 32.40
N LYS A 536 11.14 13.78 32.06
CA LYS A 536 11.18 15.23 31.84
C LYS A 536 10.36 15.62 30.61
N TYR A 537 10.52 14.88 29.51
CA TYR A 537 9.79 15.13 28.28
C TYR A 537 8.29 14.82 28.42
N SER A 538 7.92 13.72 29.08
CA SER A 538 6.53 13.35 29.36
C SER A 538 5.79 14.46 30.10
N SER A 539 6.37 15.04 31.15
CA SER A 539 5.76 16.16 31.88
C SER A 539 5.56 17.41 30.98
N GLN A 540 6.52 17.71 30.10
CA GLN A 540 6.40 18.82 29.16
C GLN A 540 5.30 18.58 28.12
N PHE A 541 5.22 17.38 27.54
CA PHE A 541 4.20 17.03 26.55
C PHE A 541 2.80 16.97 27.18
N GLU A 542 2.65 16.39 28.37
CA GLU A 542 1.37 16.38 29.09
C GLU A 542 0.87 17.80 29.41
N SER A 543 1.78 18.72 29.76
CA SER A 543 1.42 20.13 29.98
C SER A 543 0.94 20.79 28.69
N LYS A 544 1.65 20.58 27.56
CA LYS A 544 1.24 21.08 26.24
C LYS A 544 -0.11 20.53 25.80
N ASP A 545 -0.32 19.22 25.93
CA ASP A 545 -1.56 18.56 25.53
C ASP A 545 -2.75 19.03 26.37
N ARG A 546 -2.56 19.20 27.69
CA ARG A 546 -3.59 19.78 28.56
C ARG A 546 -3.95 21.20 28.15
N MET A 547 -2.97 22.03 27.80
CA MET A 547 -3.22 23.39 27.31
C MET A 547 -3.99 23.37 25.97
N ARG A 548 -3.67 22.44 25.06
CA ARG A 548 -4.39 22.30 23.77
C ARG A 548 -5.84 21.91 23.97
N VAL A 549 -6.10 20.89 24.80
CA VAL A 549 -7.46 20.44 25.10
C VAL A 549 -8.27 21.56 25.73
N ASN A 550 -7.68 22.32 26.66
CA ASN A 550 -8.35 23.46 27.29
C ASN A 550 -8.63 24.62 26.32
N LYS A 551 -7.69 24.90 25.39
CA LYS A 551 -7.88 25.95 24.38
C LYS A 551 -9.00 25.56 23.40
N ALA A 552 -8.95 24.33 22.91
CA ALA A 552 -9.93 23.85 21.94
C ALA A 552 -11.31 23.66 22.56
N SER A 553 -11.41 23.23 23.82
CA SER A 553 -12.70 23.19 24.52
C SER A 553 -13.30 24.58 24.65
N LYS A 554 -12.48 25.60 24.94
CA LYS A 554 -12.94 26.99 24.99
C LYS A 554 -13.43 27.50 23.63
N GLU A 555 -12.67 27.30 22.57
CA GLU A 555 -13.06 27.71 21.20
C GLU A 555 -14.33 27.00 20.73
N LEU A 556 -14.46 25.71 21.01
CA LEU A 556 -15.64 24.92 20.66
C LEU A 556 -16.88 25.35 21.47
N ILE A 557 -16.71 25.66 22.75
CA ILE A 557 -17.77 26.22 23.60
C ILE A 557 -18.20 27.59 23.06
N GLU A 558 -17.26 28.43 22.64
CA GLU A 558 -17.55 29.75 22.09
C GLU A 558 -18.30 29.68 20.76
N LYS A 559 -17.90 28.78 19.85
CA LYS A 559 -18.62 28.52 18.60
C LYS A 559 -20.03 27.98 18.84
N ARG A 560 -20.19 27.03 19.78
CA ARG A 560 -21.53 26.55 20.18
C ARG A 560 -22.39 27.67 20.74
N LYS A 561 -21.81 28.55 21.55
CA LYS A 561 -22.51 29.71 22.11
C LYS A 561 -22.92 30.71 21.01
N GLN A 562 -22.09 30.93 19.99
CA GLN A 562 -22.45 31.75 18.84
C GLN A 562 -23.60 31.15 18.04
N LEU A 563 -23.52 29.86 17.69
CA LEU A 563 -24.59 29.17 16.94
C LEU A 563 -25.92 29.15 17.71
N MET A 564 -25.87 28.91 19.03
CA MET A 564 -27.06 28.98 19.88
C MET A 564 -27.67 30.39 19.88
N LYS A 565 -26.83 31.42 19.91
CA LYS A 565 -27.29 32.81 19.85
C LYS A 565 -27.92 33.13 18.50
N GLU A 566 -27.30 32.72 17.39
CA GLU A 566 -27.87 32.89 16.04
C GLU A 566 -29.22 32.18 15.92
N PHE A 567 -29.35 30.97 16.46
CA PHE A 567 -30.61 30.24 16.50
C PHE A 567 -31.67 30.95 17.36
N GLU A 568 -31.30 31.45 18.53
CA GLU A 568 -32.19 32.24 19.40
C GLU A 568 -32.67 33.53 18.72
N ASP A 569 -31.77 34.22 18.01
CA ASP A 569 -32.09 35.44 17.26
C ASP A 569 -33.07 35.15 16.12
N ILE A 570 -32.82 34.10 15.32
CA ILE A 570 -33.75 33.64 14.27
C ILE A 570 -35.10 33.24 14.87
N ARG A 571 -35.08 32.46 15.95
CA ARG A 571 -36.30 32.02 16.64
C ARG A 571 -37.12 33.23 17.10
N LYS A 572 -36.46 34.25 17.66
CA LYS A 572 -37.11 35.47 18.14
C LYS A 572 -37.72 36.26 16.98
N GLU A 573 -36.98 36.45 15.89
CA GLU A 573 -37.49 37.14 14.69
C GLU A 573 -38.73 36.43 14.12
N GLN A 574 -38.66 35.11 13.97
CA GLN A 574 -39.80 34.32 13.50
C GLN A 574 -40.98 34.37 14.46
N LEU A 575 -40.73 34.40 15.77
CA LEU A 575 -41.79 34.53 16.78
C LEU A 575 -42.45 35.91 16.73
N GLU A 576 -41.68 36.97 16.46
CA GLU A 576 -42.23 38.32 16.25
C GLU A 576 -43.07 38.42 14.98
N VAL A 577 -42.63 37.80 13.87
CA VAL A 577 -43.42 37.68 12.64
C VAL A 577 -44.69 36.87 12.89
N TRP A 578 -44.56 35.75 13.60
CA TRP A 578 -45.68 34.90 14.00
C TRP A 578 -46.71 35.68 14.82
N GLN A 579 -46.27 36.51 15.78
CA GLN A 579 -47.17 37.34 16.58
C GLN A 579 -47.83 38.45 15.75
N LYS A 580 -47.10 39.12 14.85
CA LYS A 580 -47.67 40.15 13.95
C LYS A 580 -48.76 39.58 13.04
N GLN A 581 -48.57 38.36 12.54
CA GLN A 581 -49.52 37.68 11.68
C GLN A 581 -50.70 37.04 12.44
N LYS A 582 -50.69 37.04 13.78
CA LYS A 582 -51.72 36.38 14.60
C LYS A 582 -53.13 36.87 14.26
N SER A 583 -53.32 38.17 14.12
CA SER A 583 -54.63 38.76 13.77
C SER A 583 -55.13 38.29 12.40
N GLN A 584 -54.24 38.21 11.41
CA GLN A 584 -54.57 37.70 10.07
C GLN A 584 -54.87 36.20 10.08
N ARG A 585 -54.11 35.39 10.84
CA ARG A 585 -54.38 33.96 10.99
C ARG A 585 -55.73 33.68 11.61
N ILE A 586 -56.10 34.43 12.66
CA ILE A 586 -57.42 34.32 13.31
C ILE A 586 -58.54 34.65 12.33
N LEU A 587 -58.40 35.72 11.54
CA LEU A 587 -59.36 36.11 10.50
C LEU A 587 -59.54 35.02 9.42
N LEU A 588 -58.44 34.44 8.95
CA LEU A 588 -58.46 33.36 7.95
C LEU A 588 -59.01 32.03 8.49
N ARG A 589 -59.09 31.89 9.81
CA ARG A 589 -59.59 30.69 10.53
C ARG A 589 -60.94 30.93 11.19
N ASN A 590 -61.79 31.78 10.59
CA ASN A 590 -63.14 32.09 11.07
C ASN A 590 -63.19 32.54 12.55
N ASN A 591 -62.21 33.33 12.99
CA ASN A 591 -62.04 33.84 14.35
C ASN A 591 -61.74 32.79 15.44
N ILE A 592 -61.26 31.61 15.07
CA ILE A 592 -60.83 30.56 16.02
C ILE A 592 -59.32 30.69 16.23
N ASP A 593 -58.89 30.93 17.48
CA ASP A 593 -57.47 31.08 17.85
C ASP A 593 -56.82 29.72 18.09
N THR A 594 -56.47 29.01 17.02
CA THR A 594 -55.82 27.70 17.08
C THR A 594 -54.39 27.72 17.68
N ASP A 595 -53.85 28.89 18.03
CA ASP A 595 -52.55 28.97 18.71
C ASP A 595 -52.68 28.69 20.23
N ASP A 596 -53.91 28.71 20.76
CA ASP A 596 -54.24 28.28 22.11
C ASP A 596 -54.97 26.92 22.05
N LEU A 597 -54.41 25.90 22.72
CA LEU A 597 -54.95 24.53 22.76
C LEU A 597 -56.38 24.47 23.33
N ALA A 598 -56.83 25.51 24.03
CA ALA A 598 -58.17 25.60 24.63
C ALA A 598 -59.25 26.16 23.69
N ALA A 599 -58.91 26.62 22.47
CA ALA A 599 -59.81 27.44 21.66
C ALA A 599 -60.77 26.67 20.72
N ASP A 600 -60.52 25.39 20.42
CA ASP A 600 -61.39 24.60 19.54
C ASP A 600 -61.67 23.21 20.12
N THR A 601 -62.53 23.14 21.15
CA THR A 601 -62.87 21.89 21.86
C THR A 601 -63.69 20.88 21.04
N MET A 602 -64.11 21.21 19.81
CA MET A 602 -64.94 20.33 18.97
C MET A 602 -64.16 19.57 17.87
N ASN A 603 -62.92 19.97 17.55
CA ASN A 603 -62.12 19.34 16.48
C ASN A 603 -60.72 18.86 16.92
N VAL A 604 -60.48 18.66 18.22
CA VAL A 604 -59.21 18.12 18.72
C VAL A 604 -59.27 16.59 18.74
N GLU A 605 -58.44 15.92 17.96
CA GLU A 605 -58.07 14.52 18.20
C GLU A 605 -56.79 14.52 19.05
N GLU A 606 -56.87 14.00 20.28
CA GLU A 606 -55.69 13.78 21.13
C GLU A 606 -54.93 12.55 20.62
N GLU A 607 -53.81 12.78 19.91
CA GLU A 607 -52.88 11.73 19.54
C GLU A 607 -51.83 11.56 20.66
N TYR A 608 -51.91 10.45 21.39
CA TYR A 608 -50.92 10.08 22.39
C TYR A 608 -49.67 9.53 21.68
N VAL A 609 -48.62 10.33 21.59
CA VAL A 609 -47.30 9.89 21.10
C VAL A 609 -46.45 9.46 22.28
N GLU A 610 -46.39 8.16 22.56
CA GLU A 610 -45.52 7.59 23.59
C GLU A 610 -44.07 7.57 23.11
N PHE A 611 -43.19 8.33 23.79
CA PHE A 611 -41.75 8.28 23.58
C PHE A 611 -41.08 7.40 24.64
N PHE A 612 -40.36 6.38 24.20
CA PHE A 612 -39.59 5.52 25.08
C PHE A 612 -38.36 6.29 25.61
N LEU A 613 -38.42 6.79 26.84
CA LEU A 613 -37.39 7.64 27.44
C LEU A 613 -36.22 6.84 28.06
N LYS A 614 -36.50 5.73 28.75
CA LYS A 614 -35.49 4.90 29.41
C LYS A 614 -36.09 3.59 29.93
N GLU A 615 -35.36 2.49 29.78
CA GLU A 615 -35.63 1.21 30.45
C GLU A 615 -34.68 1.08 31.65
N GLU A 616 -35.23 0.89 32.86
CA GLU A 616 -34.46 0.52 34.05
C GLU A 616 -34.76 -0.92 34.43
N VAL A 617 -33.77 -1.80 34.24
CA VAL A 617 -33.82 -3.19 34.68
C VAL A 617 -33.38 -3.24 36.14
N ILE A 618 -34.32 -3.49 37.04
CA ILE A 618 -34.04 -3.77 38.45
C ILE A 618 -34.02 -5.29 38.60
N VAL A 619 -32.86 -5.85 38.93
CA VAL A 619 -32.73 -7.27 39.29
C VAL A 619 -33.25 -7.42 40.71
N LEU A 620 -34.36 -8.14 40.88
CA LEU A 620 -34.86 -8.55 42.19
C LEU A 620 -34.02 -9.74 42.67
N GLU A 621 -33.51 -9.67 43.91
CA GLU A 621 -32.78 -10.74 44.60
C GLU A 621 -33.60 -12.03 44.74
#